data_AF-A0ABD0B8Z2-F1
#
_entry.id   AF-A0ABD0B8Z2-F1
#
_cell.length_a   1.000
_cell.length_b   1.000
_cell.length_c   1.000
_cell.angle_alpha   90.00
_cell.angle_beta   90.00
_cell.angle_gamma   90.00
#
_symmetry.space_group_name_H-M   'P 1'
#
loop_
_entity.id
_entity.type
_entity.pdbx_description
1 polymer ?
#
loop_
_entity_poly.entity_id
_entity_poly.type
_entity_poly.pdbx_seq_one_letter_code
_entity_poly.pdbx_strand_id
1 'polypeptide(L)'
;MENIQTMIQALPIREATKARMQQSLALMASARDRARCTQMRFELQGMINALETEGVISIEDMDAIGAAFGRLWRTICQDFIVAAKQSTGRLENNTHEQKVS
;
A
#
# COMPACT_ATOMS: atom_id res chain seq x y z
N MET A 1 10.68 0.55 3.16
CA MET A 1 9.87 -0.61 3.57
C MET A 1 10.36 -1.26 4.85
N GLU A 2 11.67 -1.34 5.09
CA GLU A 2 12.28 -1.97 6.28
C GLU A 2 11.71 -1.48 7.62
N ASN A 3 11.36 -0.19 7.73
CA ASN A 3 10.74 0.36 8.94
C ASN A 3 9.39 -0.32 9.26
N ILE A 4 8.51 -0.52 8.28
CA ILE A 4 7.19 -1.14 8.49
C ILE A 4 7.33 -2.62 8.86
N GLN A 5 8.26 -3.33 8.24
CA GLN A 5 8.53 -4.74 8.57
C GLN A 5 9.03 -4.87 10.01
N THR A 6 9.90 -3.97 10.44
CA THR A 6 10.40 -3.91 11.83
C THR A 6 9.25 -3.65 12.81
N MET A 7 8.35 -2.72 12.49
CA MET A 7 7.16 -2.46 13.30
C MET A 7 6.26 -3.70 13.43
N ILE A 8 6.00 -4.42 12.34
CA ILE A 8 5.22 -5.67 12.37
C ILE A 8 5.92 -6.74 13.24
N GLN A 9 7.25 -6.83 13.16
CA GLN A 9 8.01 -7.81 13.93
C GLN A 9 7.99 -7.53 15.44
N ALA A 10 7.93 -6.25 15.82
CA ALA A 10 7.86 -5.82 17.21
C ALA A 10 6.48 -6.06 17.87
N LEU A 11 5.42 -6.29 17.08
CA LEU A 11 4.09 -6.53 17.62
C LEU A 11 4.04 -7.83 18.45
N PRO A 12 3.34 -7.84 19.59
CA PRO A 12 3.15 -9.01 20.45
C PRO A 12 2.10 -9.99 19.89
N ILE A 13 2.18 -10.31 18.60
CA ILE A 13 1.24 -11.18 17.88
C ILE A 13 1.90 -12.49 17.44
N ARG A 14 1.06 -13.48 17.11
CA ARG A 14 1.51 -14.78 16.60
C ARG A 14 2.29 -14.61 15.28
N GLU A 15 3.32 -15.43 15.09
CA GLU A 15 4.14 -15.43 13.86
C GLU A 15 3.31 -15.64 12.58
N ALA A 16 2.27 -16.47 12.63
CA ALA A 16 1.35 -16.64 11.51
C ALA A 16 0.65 -15.33 11.12
N THR A 17 0.27 -14.51 12.10
CA THR A 17 -0.33 -13.19 11.85
C THR A 17 0.69 -12.22 11.28
N LYS A 18 1.92 -12.21 11.80
CA LYS A 18 3.02 -11.40 11.24
C LYS A 18 3.30 -11.76 9.78
N ALA A 19 3.40 -13.05 9.46
CA ALA A 19 3.61 -13.55 8.12
C ALA A 19 2.49 -13.10 7.17
N ARG A 20 1.24 -13.16 7.61
CA ARG A 20 0.10 -12.68 6.82
C ARG A 20 0.15 -11.18 6.58
N MET A 21 0.44 -10.37 7.62
CA MET A 21 0.61 -8.93 7.47
C MET A 21 1.75 -8.59 6.50
N GLN A 22 2.86 -9.31 6.57
CA GLN A 22 4.00 -9.12 5.66
C GLN A 22 3.63 -9.51 4.22
N GLN A 23 2.84 -10.56 4.02
CA GLN A 23 2.34 -10.93 2.70
C GLN A 23 1.45 -9.84 2.10
N SER A 24 0.47 -9.33 2.86
CA SER A 24 -0.39 -8.23 2.40
C SER A 24 0.41 -6.94 2.14
N LEU A 25 1.43 -6.66 2.95
CA LEU A 25 2.36 -5.54 2.73
C LEU A 25 3.15 -5.70 1.43
N ALA A 26 3.70 -6.89 1.16
CA ALA A 26 4.42 -7.17 -0.07
C ALA A 26 3.49 -7.04 -1.30
N LEU A 27 2.27 -7.57 -1.21
CA LEU A 27 1.26 -7.46 -2.27
C LEU A 27 0.84 -6.00 -2.52
N MET A 28 0.75 -5.18 -1.48
CA MET A 28 0.51 -3.75 -1.61
C MET A 28 1.67 -3.06 -2.33
N ALA A 29 2.91 -3.35 -1.90
CA ALA A 29 4.12 -2.77 -2.48
C ALA A 29 4.36 -3.15 -3.94
N SER A 30 3.91 -4.34 -4.36
CA SER A 30 4.02 -4.83 -5.73
C SER A 30 2.74 -4.68 -6.56
N ALA A 31 1.76 -3.90 -6.08
CA ALA A 31 0.50 -3.71 -6.78
C ALA A 31 0.73 -3.04 -8.15
N ARG A 32 0.04 -3.52 -9.18
CA ARG A 32 0.15 -2.98 -10.55
C ARG A 32 -0.92 -1.94 -10.89
N ASP A 33 -1.91 -1.81 -10.02
CA ASP A 33 -3.01 -0.88 -10.18
C ASP A 33 -3.48 -0.37 -8.81
N ARG A 34 -4.21 0.76 -8.87
CA ARG A 34 -4.70 1.45 -7.68
C ARG A 34 -5.73 0.64 -6.90
N ALA A 35 -6.58 -0.14 -7.59
CA ALA A 35 -7.62 -0.91 -6.92
C ALA A 35 -7.00 -2.00 -6.04
N ARG A 36 -6.02 -2.74 -6.59
CA ARG A 36 -5.29 -3.77 -5.84
C ARG A 36 -4.49 -3.19 -4.69
N CYS A 37 -3.80 -2.06 -4.91
CA CYS A 37 -3.05 -1.37 -3.84
C CYS A 37 -3.99 -0.93 -2.69
N THR A 38 -5.15 -0.37 -3.03
CA THR A 38 -6.14 0.08 -2.05
C THR A 38 -6.77 -1.08 -1.30
N GLN A 39 -7.05 -2.20 -1.97
CA GLN A 39 -7.55 -3.42 -1.33
C GLN A 39 -6.58 -3.92 -0.25
N MET A 40 -5.28 -4.01 -0.57
CA MET A 40 -4.28 -4.47 0.40
C MET A 40 -4.09 -3.47 1.55
N ARG A 41 -4.23 -2.16 1.29
CA ARG A 41 -4.24 -1.14 2.35
C ARG A 41 -5.41 -1.30 3.32
N PHE A 42 -6.59 -1.68 2.84
CA PHE A 42 -7.75 -1.95 3.70
C PHE A 42 -7.62 -3.26 4.46
N GLU A 43 -7.10 -4.31 3.83
CA GLU A 43 -6.80 -5.57 4.52
C GLU A 43 -5.83 -5.35 5.70
N LEU A 44 -4.72 -4.64 5.46
CA LEU A 44 -3.74 -4.31 6.50
C LEU A 44 -4.34 -3.49 7.64
N GLN A 45 -5.21 -2.52 7.35
CA GLN A 45 -5.90 -1.74 8.38
C GLN A 45 -6.89 -2.59 9.17
N GLY A 46 -7.65 -3.45 8.48
CA GLY A 46 -8.59 -4.36 9.12
C GLY A 46 -7.89 -5.27 10.12
N MET A 47 -6.69 -5.77 9.78
CA MET A 47 -5.88 -6.58 10.68
C MET A 47 -5.49 -5.82 11.96
N ILE A 48 -4.93 -4.61 11.84
CA ILE A 48 -4.51 -3.85 13.03
C ILE A 48 -5.69 -3.34 13.86
N ASN A 49 -6.82 -2.98 13.23
CA ASN A 49 -8.04 -2.62 13.95
C ASN A 49 -8.56 -3.81 14.77
N ALA A 50 -8.60 -5.00 14.18
CA ALA A 50 -9.03 -6.20 14.88
C ALA A 50 -8.13 -6.53 16.07
N LEU A 51 -6.80 -6.42 15.90
CA LEU A 51 -5.84 -6.65 16.97
C LEU A 51 -5.98 -5.66 18.14
N GLU A 52 -6.26 -4.39 17.85
CA GLU A 52 -6.52 -3.38 18.88
C GLU A 52 -7.83 -3.67 19.60
N THR A 53 -8.90 -3.97 18.87
CA THR A 53 -10.22 -4.28 19.44
C THR A 53 -10.19 -5.55 20.32
N GLU A 54 -9.35 -6.51 19.98
CA GLU A 54 -9.10 -7.72 20.78
C GLU A 54 -8.16 -7.47 21.99
N GLY A 55 -7.63 -6.25 22.15
CA GLY A 55 -6.70 -5.88 23.22
C GLY A 55 -5.30 -6.47 23.07
N VAL A 56 -4.92 -6.90 21.87
CA VAL A 56 -3.62 -7.53 21.59
C VAL A 56 -2.52 -6.49 21.40
N ILE A 57 -2.85 -5.33 20.83
CA ILE A 57 -1.95 -4.20 20.64
C ILE A 57 -2.57 -2.94 21.24
N SER A 58 -1.77 -1.93 21.56
CA SER A 58 -2.32 -0.66 22.04
C SER A 58 -2.87 0.19 20.90
N ILE A 59 -3.68 1.19 21.25
CA ILE A 59 -4.16 2.19 20.27
C ILE A 59 -3.00 2.97 19.65
N GLU A 60 -1.93 3.25 20.41
CA GLU A 60 -0.72 3.91 19.90
C GLU A 60 0.00 3.04 18.86
N ASP A 61 0.11 1.73 19.08
CA ASP A 61 0.69 0.79 18.12
C ASP A 61 -0.14 0.72 16.84
N MET A 62 -1.47 0.63 16.99
CA MET A 62 -2.41 0.65 15.87
C MET A 62 -2.26 1.94 15.04
N ASP A 63 -2.24 3.10 15.68
CA ASP A 63 -2.11 4.40 15.02
C ASP A 63 -0.76 4.54 14.31
N ALA A 64 0.33 4.18 14.98
CA ALA A 64 1.68 4.27 14.43
C ALA A 64 1.82 3.42 13.15
N ILE A 65 1.37 2.16 13.21
CA ILE A 65 1.43 1.22 12.09
C ILE A 65 0.45 1.62 10.98
N GLY A 66 -0.78 2.00 11.33
CA GLY A 66 -1.80 2.45 10.38
C GLY A 66 -1.35 3.70 9.59
N ALA A 67 -0.69 4.63 10.27
CA ALA A 67 -0.07 5.80 9.63
C ALA A 67 1.07 5.40 8.68
N ALA A 68 1.89 4.41 9.07
CA ALA A 68 2.96 3.90 8.22
C ALA A 68 2.43 3.22 6.95
N PHE A 69 1.39 2.39 7.06
CA PHE A 69 0.67 1.83 5.91
C PHE A 69 0.07 2.92 5.02
N GLY A 70 -0.54 3.94 5.61
CA GLY A 70 -1.12 5.07 4.89
C GLY A 70 -0.09 5.91 4.12
N ARG A 71 1.11 6.11 4.69
CA ARG A 71 2.21 6.77 3.97
C ARG A 71 2.66 5.96 2.76
N LEU A 72 2.89 4.65 2.94
CA LEU A 72 3.31 3.77 1.85
C LEU A 72 2.26 3.72 0.72
N TRP A 73 0.98 3.54 1.08
CA TRP A 73 -0.12 3.52 0.10
C TRP A 73 -0.19 4.81 -0.73
N ARG A 74 -0.05 5.98 -0.08
CA ARG A 74 -0.03 7.28 -0.79
C ARG A 74 1.12 7.37 -1.78
N THR A 75 2.33 6.96 -1.38
CA THR A 75 3.50 6.93 -2.27
C THR A 75 3.24 6.08 -3.50
N ILE A 76 2.78 4.84 -3.33
CA ILE A 76 2.53 3.92 -4.45
C ILE A 76 1.38 4.44 -5.35
N CYS A 77 0.33 4.99 -4.75
CA CYS A 77 -0.79 5.54 -5.53
C CYS A 77 -0.39 6.74 -6.39
N GLN A 78 0.58 7.54 -5.93
CA GLN A 78 1.12 8.65 -6.72
C GLN A 78 1.79 8.13 -7.99
N ASP A 79 2.52 7.02 -7.91
CA ASP A 79 3.20 6.42 -9.06
C ASP A 79 2.19 5.95 -10.12
N PHE A 80 1.03 5.42 -9.72
CA PHE A 80 -0.03 5.08 -10.67
C PHE A 80 -0.60 6.30 -11.40
N ILE A 81 -0.74 7.44 -10.71
CA ILE A 81 -1.22 8.69 -11.33
C ILE A 81 -0.19 9.20 -12.34
N VAL A 82 1.09 9.17 -11.99
CA VAL A 82 2.18 9.58 -12.88
C VAL A 82 2.25 8.68 -14.10
N ALA A 83 2.19 7.36 -13.92
CA ALA A 83 2.18 6.39 -15.02
C ALA A 83 0.99 6.60 -15.96
N ALA A 84 -0.22 6.82 -15.41
CA ALA A 84 -1.40 7.13 -16.21
C ALA A 84 -1.23 8.42 -17.03
N LYS A 85 -0.72 9.50 -16.42
CA LYS A 85 -0.46 10.77 -17.13
C LYS A 85 0.56 10.61 -18.25
N GLN A 86 1.63 9.85 -18.03
CA GLN A 86 2.64 9.58 -19.06
C GLN A 86 2.08 8.76 -20.22
N SER A 87 1.20 7.78 -19.94
CA SER A 87 0.52 7.04 -21.01
C SER A 87 -0.43 7.90 -21.84
N THR A 88 -1.13 8.86 -21.22
CA THR A 88 -2.04 9.77 -21.91
C THR A 88 -1.29 10.82 -22.73
N GLY A 89 -0.22 11.42 -22.19
CA GLY A 89 0.59 12.40 -22.93
C GLY A 89 1.34 11.80 -24.14
N ARG A 90 1.64 10.50 -24.11
CA ARG A 90 2.25 9.78 -25.26
C ARG A 90 1.25 9.53 -26.39
N LEU A 91 -0.04 9.41 -26.09
CA LEU A 91 -1.10 9.29 -27.11
C LEU A 91 -1.33 10.63 -27.83
N GLU A 92 -1.22 11.75 -27.12
CA GLU A 92 -1.39 13.09 -27.70
C GLU A 92 -0.26 13.44 -28.69
N ASN A 93 1.00 13.10 -28.38
CA ASN A 93 2.12 13.36 -29.28
C ASN A 93 2.12 12.48 -30.56
N ASN A 94 1.70 11.22 -30.47
CA ASN A 94 1.60 10.34 -31.65
C ASN A 94 0.46 10.73 -32.60
N THR A 95 -0.54 11.49 -32.14
CA THR A 95 -1.67 11.93 -32.98
C THR A 95 -1.32 13.15 -33.82
N HIS A 96 -0.30 13.93 -33.43
CA HIS A 96 0.18 15.08 -34.22
C HIS A 96 1.13 14.69 -35.36
N GLU A 97 1.88 13.60 -35.24
CA GLU A 97 2.78 13.15 -36.31
C GLU A 97 2.06 12.40 -37.45
N GLN A 98 0.85 11.87 -37.24
CA GLN A 98 0.09 11.17 -38.28
C GLN A 98 -0.81 12.07 -39.16
N LYS A 99 -0.87 13.38 -38.90
CA LYS A 99 -1.65 14.33 -39.72
C LYS A 99 -0.82 15.12 -40.74
N VAL A 100 0.49 14.84 -40.84
CA VAL A 100 1.39 15.46 -41.81
C VAL A 100 2.09 14.36 -42.60
N SER A 101 1.34 13.65 -43.44
CA SER A 101 1.85 12.83 -44.55
C SER A 101 0.77 12.74 -45.62
#